data_AF-A0A2M9P7Y4-F1
#
_entry.id   AF-A0A2M9P7Y4-F1
#
_cell.length_a   1.000
_cell.length_b   1.000
_cell.length_c   1.000
_cell.angle_alpha   90.00
_cell.angle_beta   90.00
_cell.angle_gamma   90.00
#
_symmetry.space_group_name_H-M   'P 1'
#
loop_
_entity.id
_entity.type
_entity.pdbx_description
1 polymer ?
#
loop_
_entity_poly.entity_id
_entity_poly.type
_entity_poly.pdbx_seq_one_letter_code
_entity_poly.pdbx_strand_id
1 'polypeptide(L)' 'YRILGACNPKMAHQAIGIEPRVGAMLPCNVILREVEDGVEVSAIDPVASMQAIENAELTAVAGEVRDLLAKAVEAI' A
#
# COMPACT_ATOMS: atom_id res chain seq x y z
N TYR A 1 -18.59 4.59 4.06
CA TYR A 1 -17.51 3.64 3.68
C TYR A 1 -17.06 3.95 2.26
N ARG A 2 -15.77 4.21 2.04
CA ARG A 2 -15.16 4.49 0.73
C ARG A 2 -13.81 3.79 0.64
N ILE A 3 -13.43 3.33 -0.56
CA ILE A 3 -12.12 2.72 -0.83
C ILE A 3 -11.43 3.58 -1.89
N LEU A 4 -10.22 4.03 -1.59
CA LEU A 4 -9.36 4.80 -2.50
C LEU A 4 -8.17 3.92 -2.92
N GLY A 5 -7.78 4.02 -4.19
CA GLY A 5 -6.53 3.43 -4.67
C GLY A 5 -5.42 4.47 -4.73
N ALA A 6 -4.46 4.39 -3.82
CA ALA A 6 -3.27 5.24 -3.79
C ALA A 6 -2.10 4.56 -4.51
N CYS A 7 -1.42 5.28 -5.41
CA CYS A 7 -0.31 4.74 -6.16
C CYS A 7 0.80 5.78 -6.33
N ASN A 8 2.04 5.39 -6.02
CA ASN A 8 3.24 6.10 -6.43
C ASN A 8 3.73 5.49 -7.76
N PRO A 9 3.61 6.18 -8.91
CA PRO A 9 3.91 5.59 -10.22
C PRO A 9 5.36 5.09 -10.36
N LYS A 10 6.33 5.78 -9.74
CA LYS A 10 7.75 5.41 -9.80
C LYS A 10 7.99 4.08 -9.08
N MET A 11 7.43 3.93 -7.88
CA MET A 11 7.59 2.71 -7.08
C MET A 11 6.77 1.54 -7.64
N ALA A 12 5.58 1.81 -8.18
CA ALA A 12 4.78 0.80 -8.87
C ALA A 12 5.52 0.25 -10.10
N HIS A 13 6.11 1.13 -10.92
CA HIS A 13 6.92 0.71 -12.06
C HIS A 13 8.13 -0.12 -11.63
N GLN A 14 8.84 0.29 -10.57
CA GLN A 14 9.95 -0.48 -10.01
C GLN A 14 9.50 -1.87 -9.53
N ALA A 15 8.41 -1.96 -8.77
CA ALA A 15 7.87 -3.22 -8.26
C ALA A 15 7.47 -4.18 -9.39
N ILE A 16 6.79 -3.68 -10.42
CA ILE A 16 6.41 -4.47 -11.61
C ILE A 16 7.66 -4.97 -12.36
N GLY A 17 8.74 -4.18 -12.38
CA GLY A 17 10.02 -4.59 -12.94
C GLY A 17 10.70 -5.73 -12.18
N ILE A 18 10.48 -5.82 -10.86
CA ILE A 18 11.05 -6.85 -9.98
C ILE A 18 10.20 -8.14 -10.03
N GLU A 19 8.89 -8.02 -9.90
CA GLU A 19 7.94 -9.14 -10.02
C GLU A 19 6.72 -8.67 -10.83
N PRO A 20 6.60 -9.07 -12.10
CA PRO A 20 5.49 -8.65 -12.96
C PRO A 20 4.10 -8.98 -12.41
N ARG A 21 3.97 -10.09 -11.66
CA ARG A 21 2.69 -10.50 -11.07
C ARG A 21 2.26 -9.64 -9.88
N VAL A 22 3.14 -8.77 -9.35
CA VAL A 22 2.78 -7.85 -8.26
C VAL A 22 1.68 -6.87 -8.68
N GLY A 23 1.46 -6.67 -9.99
CA GLY A 23 0.36 -5.85 -10.50
C GLY A 23 -1.01 -6.25 -9.95
N ALA A 24 -1.22 -7.52 -9.58
CA ALA A 24 -2.45 -7.99 -8.95
C ALA A 24 -2.66 -7.46 -7.51
N MET A 25 -1.59 -6.99 -6.85
CA MET A 25 -1.58 -6.42 -5.51
C MET A 25 -1.58 -4.89 -5.50
N LEU A 26 -1.61 -4.26 -6.68
CA LEU A 26 -1.68 -2.81 -6.84
C LEU A 26 -3.12 -2.37 -7.13
N PRO A 27 -3.55 -1.15 -6.75
CA PRO A 27 -2.81 -0.13 -5.98
C PRO A 27 -2.87 -0.37 -4.46
N CYS A 28 -2.22 0.49 -3.67
CA CYS A 28 -2.37 0.48 -2.22
C CYS A 28 -3.75 1.01 -1.83
N ASN A 29 -4.60 0.16 -1.27
CA ASN A 29 -5.94 0.55 -0.85
C ASN A 29 -5.91 1.37 0.45
N VAL A 30 -6.71 2.43 0.49
CA VAL A 30 -6.99 3.23 1.69
C VAL A 30 -8.51 3.26 1.92
N ILE A 31 -8.94 2.87 3.10
CA ILE A 31 -10.34 2.75 3.50
C ILE A 31 -10.70 3.94 4.38
N LEU A 32 -11.82 4.59 4.05
CA LEU A 32 -12.43 5.64 4.87
C LEU A 32 -13.80 5.14 5.34
N ARG A 33 -13.99 5.04 6.65
CA ARG A 33 -15.29 4.65 7.22
C ARG A 33 -15.71 5.59 8.34
N GLU A 34 -17.01 5.81 8.44
CA GLU A 34 -17.60 6.56 9.54
C GLU A 34 -17.62 5.69 10.80
N VAL A 35 -17.28 6.29 11.93
CA VAL A 35 -17.29 5.75 13.29
C VAL A 35 -17.92 6.79 14.22
N GLU A 36 -18.24 6.43 15.47
CA GLU A 36 -18.92 7.36 16.40
C GLU A 36 -18.19 8.71 16.53
N ASP A 37 -16.86 8.70 16.54
CA ASP A 37 -16.02 9.89 16.74
C ASP A 37 -15.55 10.56 15.43
N GLY A 38 -16.07 10.17 14.26
CA GLY A 38 -15.74 10.80 12.97
C GLY A 38 -15.42 9.83 11.85
N VAL A 39 -14.33 10.06 11.12
CA VAL A 39 -13.89 9.22 9.99
C VAL A 39 -12.59 8.51 10.36
N GLU A 40 -12.63 7.19 10.42
CA GLU A 40 -11.42 6.36 10.52
C GLU A 40 -10.80 6.18 9.12
N VAL A 41 -9.49 6.41 9.04
CA VAL A 41 -8.67 6.20 7.84
C VAL A 41 -7.74 5.02 8.08
N SER A 42 -7.84 3.98 7.25
CA SER A 42 -6.97 2.80 7.30
C SER A 42 -6.26 2.60 5.98
N ALA A 43 -4.94 2.45 5.99
CA ALA A 43 -4.16 2.11 4.80
C ALA A 43 -3.74 0.63 4.83
N ILE A 44 -3.66 0.02 3.65
CA ILE A 44 -3.14 -1.33 3.49
C ILE A 44 -1.66 -1.39 3.88
N ASP A 45 -1.21 -2.49 4.49
CA ASP A 45 0.21 -2.79 4.61
C ASP A 45 0.69 -3.52 3.34
N PRO A 46 1.52 -2.88 2.49
CA PRO A 46 1.99 -3.50 1.26
C PRO A 46 2.90 -4.71 1.53
N VAL A 47 3.63 -4.77 2.66
CA VAL A 47 4.48 -5.91 3.01
C VAL A 47 3.62 -7.14 3.29
N ALA A 48 2.57 -6.96 4.11
CA ALA A 48 1.61 -8.03 4.40
C ALA A 48 0.82 -8.47 3.15
N SER A 49 0.47 -7.53 2.27
CA SER A 49 -0.31 -7.82 1.06
C SER A 49 0.47 -8.59 0.02
N MET A 50 1.79 -8.35 -0.05
CA MET A 50 2.68 -8.99 -1.00
C MET A 50 3.36 -10.24 -0.42
N GLN A 51 3.08 -10.64 0.83
CA GLN A 51 3.77 -11.75 1.51
C GLN A 51 3.67 -13.10 0.76
N ALA A 52 2.61 -13.29 -0.04
CA ALA A 52 2.43 -14.49 -0.86
C ALA A 52 3.42 -14.56 -2.04
N ILE A 53 4.08 -13.46 -2.35
CA ILE A 53 5.14 -13.36 -3.33
C ILE A 53 6.47 -13.45 -2.56
N GLU A 54 7.08 -14.63 -2.57
CA GLU A 54 8.36 -14.90 -1.90
C GLU A 54 9.55 -14.26 -2.65
N ASN A 55 9.60 -12.92 -2.66
CA ASN A 55 10.65 -12.13 -3.33
C ASN A 55 11.19 -11.05 -2.37
N ALA A 56 12.41 -11.26 -1.88
CA ALA A 56 13.05 -10.37 -0.91
C ALA A 56 13.31 -8.95 -1.45
N GLU A 57 13.58 -8.81 -2.75
CA GLU A 57 13.76 -7.50 -3.37
C GLU A 57 12.43 -6.73 -3.40
N LEU A 58 11.33 -7.42 -3.72
CA LEU A 58 10.00 -6.83 -3.65
C LEU A 58 9.63 -6.44 -2.21
N THR A 59 9.98 -7.27 -1.22
CA THR A 59 9.74 -6.97 0.20
C THR A 59 10.42 -5.67 0.63
N ALA A 60 11.63 -5.39 0.15
CA ALA A 60 12.34 -4.14 0.44
C ALA A 60 11.60 -2.91 -0.12
N VAL A 61 11.15 -2.98 -1.39
CA VAL A 61 10.35 -1.91 -2.01
C VAL A 61 9.02 -1.71 -1.29
N ALA A 62 8.35 -2.81 -0.91
CA ALA A 62 7.11 -2.75 -0.13
C ALA A 62 7.32 -2.07 1.23
N GLY A 63 8.47 -2.30 1.88
CA GLY A 63 8.84 -1.63 3.13
C GLY A 63 8.94 -0.11 2.98
N GLU A 64 9.57 0.38 1.91
CA GLU A 64 9.61 1.82 1.62
C GLU A 64 8.22 2.41 1.38
N VAL A 65 7.35 1.70 0.64
CA VAL A 65 5.96 2.15 0.39
C VAL A 65 5.17 2.21 1.70
N ARG A 66 5.33 1.20 2.58
CA ARG A 66 4.70 1.17 3.90
C ARG A 66 5.07 2.40 4.71
N ASP A 67 6.35 2.74 4.76
CA ASP A 67 6.83 3.88 5.54
C ASP A 67 6.31 5.22 4.98
N LEU A 68 6.12 5.33 3.66
CA LEU A 68 5.47 6.49 3.04
C LEU A 68 3.97 6.58 3.36
N LEU A 69 3.25 5.46 3.30
CA LEU A 69 1.83 5.40 3.66
C LEU A 69 1.60 5.72 5.13
N ALA A 70 2.43 5.17 6.03
CA ALA A 70 2.38 5.46 7.46
C ALA A 70 2.50 6.98 7.72
N LYS A 71 3.51 7.63 7.13
CA LYS A 71 3.68 9.09 7.23
C LYS A 71 2.48 9.88 6.72
N ALA A 72 1.83 9.40 5.65
CA ALA A 72 0.65 10.07 5.09
C ALA A 72 -0.57 9.94 6.01
N VAL A 73 -0.74 8.79 6.68
CA VAL A 73 -1.81 8.56 7.64
C VAL A 73 -1.57 9.33 8.94
N GLU A 74 -0.33 9.35 9.44
CA GLU A 74 0.06 10.10 10.66
C GLU A 74 -0.08 11.62 10.54
N ALA A 75 -0.12 12.15 9.31
CA ALA A 75 -0.25 13.59 9.04
C ALA A 75 -1.69 14.12 9.08
N ILE A 76 -2.68 13.25 9.36
CA ILE A 76 -4.11 13.56 9.42
C ILE A 76 -4.53 13.69 10.89
#